data_AF-A0A3M7LDS5-F1
#
_entry.id   AF-A0A3M7LDS5-F1
#
_cell.length_a   1.000
_cell.length_b   1.000
_cell.length_c   1.000
_cell.angle_alpha   90.00
_cell.angle_beta   90.00
_cell.angle_gamma   90.00
#
_symmetry.space_group_name_H-M   'P 1'
#
loop_
_entity.id
_entity.type
_entity.pdbx_description
1 polymer ?
#
loop_
_entity_poly.entity_id
_entity_poly.type
_entity_poly.pdbx_seq_one_letter_code
_entity_poly.pdbx_strand_id
1 'polypeptide(L)'
;MIKKTFTFVIYKVFVKYLTYSKMDRSETIEEYYAKHPFLKSFDVTKGNSHFNIIPIAKQHQMENGGSITFGRRDFFKICIISGKSKIHYADKSFEILEHGLLFTNPQIPYEWEVIGGLQEGFSCIFTESFLKVLAISKNILFFN
;
A
#
# COMPACT_ATOMS: atom_id res chain seq x y z
N MET A 1 -21.11 -24.03 1.56
CA MET A 1 -21.01 -22.89 2.50
C MET A 1 -19.96 -21.82 2.13
N ILE A 2 -19.14 -22.02 1.08
CA ILE A 2 -17.98 -21.15 0.76
C ILE A 2 -18.33 -19.92 -0.12
N LYS A 3 -19.41 -19.98 -0.91
CA LYS A 3 -19.78 -18.90 -1.85
C LYS A 3 -20.30 -17.61 -1.18
N LYS A 4 -20.97 -17.71 -0.02
CA LYS A 4 -21.55 -16.52 0.66
C LYS A 4 -20.51 -15.58 1.24
N THR A 5 -19.39 -16.12 1.73
CA THR A 5 -18.29 -15.33 2.31
C THR A 5 -17.55 -14.53 1.22
N PHE A 6 -17.35 -15.11 0.04
CA PHE A 6 -16.64 -14.46 -1.07
C PHE A 6 -17.39 -13.25 -1.64
N THR A 7 -18.72 -13.38 -1.84
CA THR A 7 -19.56 -12.25 -2.28
C THR A 7 -19.59 -11.11 -1.27
N PHE A 8 -19.54 -11.40 0.02
CA PHE A 8 -19.55 -10.40 1.08
C PHE A 8 -18.24 -9.59 1.13
N VAL A 9 -17.09 -10.25 0.93
CA VAL A 9 -15.78 -9.57 0.84
C VAL A 9 -15.73 -8.65 -0.38
N ILE A 10 -16.15 -9.13 -1.55
CA ILE A 10 -16.19 -8.30 -2.77
C ILE A 10 -17.12 -7.10 -2.58
N TYR A 11 -18.30 -7.29 -1.97
CA TYR A 11 -19.21 -6.19 -1.67
C TYR A 11 -18.59 -5.17 -0.72
N LYS A 12 -17.91 -5.61 0.34
CA LYS A 12 -17.18 -4.71 1.24
C LYS A 12 -16.09 -3.93 0.53
N VAL A 13 -15.24 -4.61 -0.26
CA VAL A 13 -14.17 -3.97 -1.03
C VAL A 13 -14.74 -2.99 -2.05
N PHE A 14 -15.83 -3.33 -2.73
CA PHE A 14 -16.50 -2.47 -3.71
C PHE A 14 -17.16 -1.25 -3.07
N VAL A 15 -17.84 -1.41 -1.92
CA VAL A 15 -18.39 -0.27 -1.16
C VAL A 15 -17.25 0.62 -0.66
N LYS A 16 -16.15 0.05 -0.15
CA LYS A 16 -14.94 0.79 0.24
C LYS A 16 -14.35 1.54 -0.95
N TYR A 17 -14.28 0.89 -2.12
CA TYR A 17 -13.83 1.50 -3.38
C TYR A 17 -14.70 2.68 -3.78
N LEU A 18 -16.03 2.57 -3.70
CA LEU A 18 -16.95 3.69 -3.96
C LEU A 18 -16.77 4.83 -2.95
N THR A 19 -16.60 4.53 -1.67
CA THR A 19 -16.30 5.52 -0.64
C THR A 19 -14.97 6.23 -0.91
N TYR A 20 -13.93 5.49 -1.30
CA TYR A 20 -12.60 6.05 -1.60
C TYR A 20 -12.53 6.77 -2.94
N SER A 21 -13.32 6.34 -3.92
CA SER A 21 -13.47 7.05 -5.19
C SER A 21 -14.05 8.44 -5.00
N LYS A 22 -14.77 8.66 -3.89
CA LYS A 22 -15.38 9.94 -3.49
C LYS A 22 -14.42 10.83 -2.67
N MET A 23 -13.23 10.36 -2.32
CA MET A 23 -12.20 11.20 -1.70
C MET A 23 -11.48 12.02 -2.78
N ASP A 24 -11.80 13.31 -2.86
CA ASP A 24 -11.29 14.21 -3.90
C ASP A 24 -9.80 14.58 -3.74
N ARG A 25 -9.18 14.35 -2.58
CA ARG A 25 -7.79 14.74 -2.32
C ARG A 25 -6.89 13.55 -1.95
N SER A 26 -5.75 13.43 -2.62
CA SER A 26 -4.68 12.52 -2.24
C SER A 26 -4.00 12.98 -0.94
N GLU A 27 -3.76 12.05 -0.02
CA GLU A 27 -2.85 12.24 1.12
C GLU A 27 -1.42 12.44 0.60
N THR A 28 -0.78 13.52 1.06
CA THR A 28 0.61 13.77 0.69
C THR A 28 1.58 12.96 1.52
N ILE A 29 2.82 12.81 1.05
CA ILE A 29 3.86 12.11 1.81
C ILE A 29 4.15 12.78 3.16
N GLU A 30 4.10 14.11 3.23
CA GLU A 30 4.22 14.89 4.47
C GLU A 30 3.10 14.53 5.45
N GLU A 31 1.87 14.48 4.96
CA GLU A 31 0.69 14.16 5.76
C GLU A 31 0.73 12.70 6.25
N TYR A 32 1.22 11.79 5.41
CA TYR A 32 1.45 10.42 5.81
C TYR A 32 2.44 10.34 6.97
N TYR A 33 3.58 11.04 6.92
CA TYR A 33 4.51 11.08 8.05
C TYR A 33 3.92 11.78 9.29
N ALA A 34 3.15 12.86 9.11
CA ALA A 34 2.52 13.57 10.22
C ALA A 34 1.53 12.70 11.00
N LYS A 35 0.79 11.79 10.32
CA LYS A 35 -0.09 10.80 10.96
C LYS A 35 0.68 9.64 11.61
N HIS A 36 1.95 9.48 11.27
CA HIS A 36 2.78 8.36 11.67
C HIS A 36 4.13 8.83 12.26
N PRO A 37 4.11 9.60 13.37
CA PRO A 37 5.30 10.27 13.92
C PRO A 37 6.41 9.31 14.37
N PHE A 38 6.09 8.03 14.57
CA PHE A 38 7.04 6.98 14.91
C PHE A 38 7.88 6.50 13.72
N LEU A 39 7.48 6.83 12.49
CA LEU A 39 8.30 6.60 11.31
C LEU A 39 9.35 7.68 11.22
N LYS A 40 10.61 7.27 11.12
CA LYS A 40 11.70 8.19 10.79
C LYS A 40 11.47 8.70 9.37
N SER A 41 11.16 9.99 9.24
CA SER A 41 11.22 10.71 7.98
C SER A 41 12.67 11.10 7.71
N PHE A 42 13.13 10.89 6.49
CA PHE A 42 14.38 11.43 5.99
C PHE A 42 14.02 12.55 5.02
N ASP A 43 14.58 13.75 5.22
CA ASP A 43 14.44 14.97 4.41
C ASP A 43 13.17 15.06 3.54
N VAL A 44 12.00 15.08 4.17
CA VAL A 44 10.73 15.34 3.48
C VAL A 44 10.68 16.84 3.17
N THR A 45 11.16 17.19 1.98
CA THR A 45 11.16 18.57 1.50
C THR A 45 10.11 18.70 0.41
N LYS A 46 9.19 19.66 0.59
CA LYS A 46 8.04 19.87 -0.30
C LYS A 46 8.51 20.02 -1.75
N GLY A 47 8.13 19.05 -2.60
CA GLY A 47 8.49 19.04 -4.03
C GLY A 47 9.77 18.27 -4.40
N ASN A 48 10.47 17.67 -3.44
CA ASN A 48 11.70 16.91 -3.71
C ASN A 48 11.47 15.40 -3.84
N SER A 49 12.45 14.74 -4.44
CA SER A 49 12.56 13.29 -4.54
C SER A 49 12.63 12.66 -3.14
N HIS A 50 11.75 11.70 -2.85
CA HIS A 50 11.71 11.00 -1.57
C HIS A 50 11.74 9.48 -1.76
N PHE A 51 12.45 8.80 -0.87
CA PHE A 51 12.45 7.35 -0.75
C PHE A 51 12.62 6.94 0.71
N ASN A 52 11.87 5.94 1.15
CA ASN A 52 12.05 5.35 2.46
C ASN A 52 11.69 3.87 2.49
N ILE A 53 12.32 3.13 3.40
CA ILE A 53 12.05 1.70 3.62
C ILE A 53 11.50 1.53 5.03
N ILE A 54 10.32 0.95 5.13
CA ILE A 54 9.58 0.78 6.37
C ILE A 54 9.37 -0.72 6.61
N PRO A 55 9.81 -1.29 7.75
CA PRO A 55 9.50 -2.68 8.09
C PRO A 55 7.98 -2.91 8.19
N ILE A 56 7.48 -3.98 7.56
CA ILE A 56 6.04 -4.34 7.59
C ILE A 56 5.55 -4.53 9.03
N ALA A 57 6.37 -5.14 9.90
CA ALA A 57 6.05 -5.33 11.30
C ALA A 57 5.75 -4.01 12.02
N LYS A 58 6.48 -2.93 11.70
CA LYS A 58 6.22 -1.58 12.26
C LYS A 58 4.93 -0.99 11.70
N GLN A 59 4.66 -1.20 10.40
CA GLN A 59 3.46 -0.68 9.77
C GLN A 59 2.18 -1.32 10.34
N HIS A 60 2.17 -2.64 10.56
CA HIS A 60 1.03 -3.34 11.18
C HIS A 60 0.73 -2.86 12.61
N GLN A 61 1.77 -2.53 13.38
CA GLN A 61 1.61 -1.97 14.73
C GLN A 61 0.90 -0.61 14.71
N MET A 62 1.06 0.16 13.62
CA MET A 62 0.46 1.49 13.46
C MET A 62 -1.03 1.40 13.04
N GLU A 63 -1.46 0.25 12.52
CA GLU A 63 -2.78 0.02 11.97
C GLU A 63 -3.73 -0.67 12.96
N ASN A 64 -3.32 -0.85 14.24
CA ASN A 64 -4.11 -1.42 15.35
C ASN A 64 -4.85 -2.73 15.00
N GLY A 65 -4.29 -3.56 14.11
CA GLY A 65 -4.93 -4.81 13.66
C GLY A 65 -6.25 -4.61 12.89
N GLY A 66 -6.62 -3.37 12.55
CA GLY A 66 -7.77 -3.05 11.72
C GLY A 66 -7.45 -3.09 10.23
N SER A 67 -8.47 -3.10 9.37
CA SER A 67 -8.27 -3.01 7.93
C SER A 67 -7.52 -1.70 7.61
N ILE A 68 -6.46 -1.79 6.83
CA ILE A 68 -5.74 -0.62 6.31
C ILE A 68 -6.77 0.31 5.67
N THR A 69 -6.91 1.52 6.23
CA THR A 69 -7.77 2.55 5.64
C THR A 69 -6.98 3.15 4.49
N PHE A 70 -7.25 2.68 3.27
CA PHE A 70 -6.57 3.16 2.09
C PHE A 70 -7.07 4.56 1.72
N GLY A 71 -6.24 5.58 1.82
CA GLY A 71 -6.48 6.87 1.15
C GLY A 71 -5.77 6.88 -0.21
N ARG A 72 -6.30 7.61 -1.19
CA ARG A 72 -5.53 8.00 -2.38
C ARG A 72 -4.24 8.70 -1.91
N ARG A 73 -3.10 8.42 -2.54
CA ARG A 73 -1.81 9.00 -2.13
C ARG A 73 -1.09 9.63 -3.31
N ASP A 74 -0.15 10.53 -3.03
CA ASP A 74 0.75 11.12 -4.04
C ASP A 74 2.12 10.43 -4.14
N PHE A 75 2.28 9.33 -3.41
CA PHE A 75 3.48 8.49 -3.41
C PHE A 75 3.14 7.03 -3.67
N PHE A 76 4.09 6.30 -4.23
CA PHE A 76 3.99 4.90 -4.58
C PHE A 76 4.54 4.01 -3.47
N LYS A 77 4.15 2.74 -3.50
CA LYS A 77 4.67 1.72 -2.59
C LYS A 77 4.91 0.39 -3.29
N ILE A 78 6.07 -0.19 -3.02
CA ILE A 78 6.40 -1.59 -3.33
C ILE A 78 6.59 -2.33 -2.00
N CYS A 79 5.95 -3.48 -1.84
CA CYS A 79 6.07 -4.29 -0.64
C CYS A 79 6.75 -5.62 -0.96
N ILE A 80 7.79 -5.95 -0.21
CA ILE A 80 8.38 -7.29 -0.14
C ILE A 80 7.81 -7.93 1.11
N ILE A 81 7.10 -9.05 0.96
CA ILE A 81 6.27 -9.64 1.99
C ILE A 81 6.77 -11.04 2.28
N SER A 82 6.94 -11.37 3.55
CA SER A 82 7.13 -12.73 4.06
C SER A 82 6.02 -13.01 5.07
N GLY A 83 5.24 -14.07 4.84
CA GLY A 83 4.09 -14.43 5.66
C GLY A 83 2.82 -14.69 4.83
N LYS A 84 1.85 -15.40 5.41
CA LYS A 84 0.62 -15.78 4.70
C LYS A 84 -0.37 -14.63 4.71
N SER A 85 -0.72 -14.16 3.53
CA SER A 85 -1.58 -12.98 3.36
C SER A 85 -2.51 -13.14 2.18
N LYS A 86 -3.68 -12.53 2.27
CA LYS A 86 -4.62 -12.36 1.17
C LYS A 86 -4.73 -10.87 0.85
N ILE A 87 -4.46 -10.52 -0.39
CA ILE A 87 -4.53 -9.15 -0.85
C ILE A 87 -5.73 -9.03 -1.77
N HIS A 88 -6.62 -8.09 -1.45
CA HIS A 88 -7.77 -7.73 -2.26
C HIS A 88 -7.47 -6.44 -3.00
N TYR A 89 -7.53 -6.48 -4.33
CA TYR A 89 -7.19 -5.36 -5.20
C TYR A 89 -8.27 -5.22 -6.27
N ALA A 90 -8.99 -4.10 -6.27
CA ALA A 90 -10.15 -3.89 -7.14
C ALA A 90 -11.13 -5.07 -7.10
N ASP A 91 -11.31 -5.78 -8.22
CA ASP A 91 -12.17 -6.95 -8.40
C ASP A 91 -11.44 -8.29 -8.20
N LYS A 92 -10.15 -8.25 -7.82
CA LYS A 92 -9.26 -9.42 -7.73
C LYS A 92 -8.84 -9.69 -6.29
N SER A 93 -8.50 -10.95 -6.03
CA SER A 93 -7.90 -11.37 -4.76
C SER A 93 -6.79 -12.36 -5.05
N PHE A 94 -5.66 -12.21 -4.37
CA PHE A 94 -4.52 -13.11 -4.51
C PHE A 94 -3.98 -13.50 -3.14
N GLU A 95 -3.45 -14.72 -3.06
CA GLU A 95 -2.89 -15.28 -1.84
C GLU A 95 -1.37 -15.33 -1.96
N ILE A 96 -0.70 -14.83 -0.93
CA ILE A 96 0.72 -14.98 -0.70
C ILE A 96 0.86 -16.11 0.32
N LEU A 97 1.47 -17.22 -0.08
CA LEU A 97 1.60 -18.41 0.78
C LEU A 97 2.89 -18.41 1.61
N GLU A 98 3.91 -17.69 1.17
CA GLU A 98 5.20 -17.62 1.86
C GLU A 98 5.90 -16.28 1.60
N HIS A 99 6.22 -16.00 0.33
CA HIS A 99 6.84 -14.74 -0.07
C HIS A 99 6.09 -14.10 -1.24
N GLY A 100 6.02 -12.77 -1.25
CA GLY A 100 5.35 -12.01 -2.31
C GLY A 100 5.99 -10.65 -2.55
N LEU A 101 5.94 -10.20 -3.81
CA LEU A 101 6.29 -8.85 -4.20
C LEU A 101 5.03 -8.16 -4.71
N LEU A 102 4.62 -7.10 -4.01
CA LEU A 102 3.40 -6.35 -4.30
C LEU A 102 3.75 -4.95 -4.81
N PHE A 103 3.37 -4.67 -6.05
CA PHE A 103 3.35 -3.32 -6.60
C PHE A 103 1.97 -2.71 -6.34
N THR A 104 1.91 -1.56 -5.68
CA THR A 104 0.64 -0.89 -5.37
C THR A 104 0.44 0.34 -6.25
N ASN A 105 -0.80 0.56 -6.68
CA ASN A 105 -1.20 1.79 -7.35
C ASN A 105 -1.82 2.73 -6.29
N PRO A 106 -1.30 3.95 -6.08
CA PRO A 106 -1.82 4.86 -5.07
C PRO A 106 -3.23 5.37 -5.35
N GLN A 107 -3.77 5.14 -6.55
CA GLN A 107 -5.13 5.49 -6.92
C GLN A 107 -6.13 4.34 -6.75
N ILE A 108 -5.65 3.11 -6.58
CA ILE A 108 -6.51 1.92 -6.49
C ILE A 108 -6.44 1.37 -5.07
N PRO A 109 -7.56 1.44 -4.32
CA PRO A 109 -7.65 0.83 -3.01
C PRO A 109 -7.34 -0.66 -3.02
N TYR A 110 -6.59 -1.07 -2.01
CA TYR A 110 -6.38 -2.48 -1.71
C TYR A 110 -6.59 -2.74 -0.22
N GLU A 111 -6.94 -3.98 0.09
CA GLU A 111 -7.02 -4.49 1.45
C GLU A 111 -6.02 -5.61 1.62
N TRP A 112 -5.36 -5.62 2.77
CA TRP A 112 -4.40 -6.63 3.15
C TRP A 112 -4.95 -7.38 4.36
N GLU A 113 -5.30 -8.64 4.15
CA GLU A 113 -5.74 -9.57 5.18
C GLU A 113 -4.57 -10.50 5.55
N VAL A 114 -4.20 -10.53 6.83
CA VAL A 114 -3.20 -11.45 7.35
C VAL A 114 -3.89 -12.77 7.69
N ILE A 115 -3.54 -13.85 7.00
CA ILE A 115 -4.19 -15.16 7.14
C ILE A 115 -3.32 -16.21 7.85
N GLY A 116 -2.07 -15.86 8.20
CA GLY A 116 -1.24 -16.70 9.07
C GLY A 116 0.25 -16.37 9.06
N GLY A 117 0.94 -16.88 10.08
CA GLY A 117 2.38 -16.63 10.27
C GLY A 117 2.68 -15.19 10.71
N LEU A 118 3.95 -14.95 11.04
CA LEU A 118 4.45 -13.61 11.30
C LEU A 118 4.59 -12.86 9.96
N GLN A 119 4.11 -11.61 9.90
CA GLN A 119 4.26 -10.77 8.72
C GLN A 119 5.55 -9.95 8.82
N GLU A 120 6.50 -10.29 7.96
CA GLU A 120 7.80 -9.65 7.87
C GLU A 120 8.05 -9.09 6.47
N GLY A 121 9.15 -8.36 6.35
CA GLY A 121 9.57 -7.74 5.10
C GLY A 121 9.48 -6.22 5.15
N PHE A 122 9.38 -5.60 3.98
CA PHE A 122 9.64 -4.18 3.81
C PHE A 122 8.66 -3.52 2.84
N SER A 123 8.26 -2.32 3.21
CA SER A 123 7.50 -1.37 2.41
C SER A 123 8.44 -0.27 1.94
N CYS A 124 8.75 -0.25 0.65
CA CYS A 124 9.47 0.84 0.01
C CYS A 124 8.45 1.88 -0.45
N ILE A 125 8.50 3.09 0.11
CA ILE A 125 7.66 4.21 -0.33
C ILE A 125 8.51 5.25 -1.05
N PHE A 126 7.99 5.82 -2.13
CA PHE A 126 8.73 6.80 -2.91
C PHE A 126 7.80 7.70 -3.73
N THR A 127 8.26 8.93 -3.98
CA THR A 127 7.53 9.89 -4.81
C THR A 127 7.78 9.64 -6.30
N GLU A 128 6.91 10.17 -7.17
CA GLU A 128 7.12 10.12 -8.62
C GLU A 128 8.44 10.80 -9.04
N SER A 129 8.83 11.88 -8.35
CA SER A 129 10.09 12.58 -8.60
C SER A 129 11.32 11.70 -8.34
N PHE A 130 11.28 10.80 -7.35
CA PHE A 130 12.34 9.83 -7.11
C PHE A 130 12.50 8.84 -8.28
N LEU A 131 11.38 8.31 -8.80
CA LEU A 131 11.43 7.44 -9.97
C LEU A 131 11.96 8.15 -11.21
N LYS A 132 11.56 9.41 -11.44
CA LYS A 132 12.04 10.18 -12.61
C LYS A 132 13.55 10.33 -12.61
N VAL A 133 14.18 10.53 -11.45
CA VAL A 133 15.65 10.56 -11.32
C VAL A 133 16.27 9.22 -11.71
N LEU A 134 15.68 8.10 -11.29
CA LEU A 134 16.15 6.75 -11.66
C LEU A 134 15.90 6.42 -13.14
N ALA A 135 14.77 6.87 -13.70
CA ALA A 135 14.34 6.60 -15.06
C ALA A 135 15.15 7.34 -16.13
N ILE A 136 16.02 8.28 -15.73
CA ILE A 136 17.11 8.78 -16.60
C ILE A 136 18.06 7.61 -16.98
N SER A 137 18.03 6.48 -16.26
CA SER A 137 18.57 5.19 -16.68
C SER A 137 17.46 4.23 -17.18
N LYS A 138 17.14 4.34 -18.48
CA LYS A 138 16.45 3.35 -19.35
C LYS A 138 15.03 2.90 -18.94
N ASN A 139 14.04 3.31 -19.75
CA ASN A 139 12.79 2.61 -20.12
C ASN A 139 12.29 1.53 -19.14
N ILE A 140 11.86 1.94 -17.96
CA ILE A 140 11.08 1.10 -17.06
C ILE A 140 9.63 1.57 -17.12
N LEU A 141 8.85 0.91 -17.99
CA LEU A 141 7.39 0.99 -18.04
C LEU A 141 6.82 0.16 -16.89
N PHE A 142 6.79 0.73 -15.69
CA PHE A 142 5.76 0.37 -14.71
C PHE A 142 4.71 1.49 -14.81
N PHE A 143 3.43 1.15 -14.81
CA PHE A 143 2.29 2.08 -14.95
C PHE A 143 1.91 2.48 -16.40
N ASN A 144 1.34 1.52 -17.14
CA ASN A 144 0.27 1.79 -18.11
C ASN A 144 -0.93 0.91 -17.73
#